data_AF-A0A7C5TEJ5-F1
#
_entry.id   AF-A0A7C5TEJ5-F1
#
_cell.length_a   1.000
_cell.length_b   1.000
_cell.length_c   1.000
_cell.angle_alpha   90.00
_cell.angle_beta   90.00
_cell.angle_gamma   90.00
#
_symmetry.space_group_name_H-M   'P 1'
#
loop_
_entity.id
_entity.type
_entity.pdbx_description
1 polymer ?
#
loop_
_entity_poly.entity_id
_entity_poly.type
_entity_poly.pdbx_seq_one_letter_code
_entity_poly.pdbx_strand_id
1 'polypeptide(L)'
;MSQMEVKFQDKSMKPWVSPRPDPVAGTQGGLKVERGRLSLAPLGSEGRDETPNGSNASDASVVVKRYRRFVAYRVTSFDDVVRLVAELLYRVTRDNRGSVAYLNGRRMRMLLGLDAPIHPIDLSVVYEVLSRLGFEVVEQSRGKAAIINMGHPLIKEIRNAENVDDVIKILKTRLGE
;
A
#
# COMPACT_ATOMS: atom_id res chain seq x y z
N MET A 1 -0.95 27.45 55.70
CA MET A 1 0.47 27.24 55.36
C MET A 1 0.88 25.85 55.84
N SER A 2 1.08 24.90 54.93
CA SER A 2 1.92 23.73 55.14
C SER A 2 2.18 23.12 53.76
N GLN A 3 3.28 23.52 53.13
CA GLN A 3 3.75 22.94 51.87
C GLN A 3 4.54 21.66 52.21
N MET A 4 4.11 20.54 51.63
CA MET A 4 4.84 19.29 51.64
C MET A 4 5.94 19.37 50.58
N GLU A 5 7.19 19.44 51.03
CA GLU A 5 8.37 19.47 50.16
C GLU A 5 8.76 18.03 49.80
N VAL A 6 8.41 17.59 48.59
CA VAL A 6 8.81 16.28 48.05
C VAL A 6 10.17 16.42 47.40
N LYS A 7 11.22 15.92 48.08
CA LYS A 7 12.57 15.77 47.55
C LYS A 7 12.58 14.80 46.36
N PHE A 8 12.70 15.33 45.14
CA PHE A 8 13.06 14.54 43.96
C PHE A 8 14.58 14.29 43.97
N GLN A 9 14.97 13.02 44.16
CA GLN A 9 16.33 12.56 43.88
C GLN A 9 16.51 12.40 42.36
N ASP A 10 17.34 13.24 41.78
CA ASP A 10 17.88 13.11 40.43
C ASP A 10 18.80 11.87 40.38
N LYS A 11 18.30 10.76 39.85
CA LYS A 11 19.12 9.60 39.48
C LYS A 11 19.44 9.71 37.99
N SER A 12 20.50 10.46 37.72
CA SER A 12 21.29 10.45 36.48
C SER A 12 21.35 9.04 35.85
N MET A 13 20.55 8.82 34.81
CA MET A 13 20.62 7.63 33.96
C MET A 13 21.71 7.85 32.91
N LYS A 14 22.80 7.09 33.04
CA LYS A 14 23.87 7.01 32.06
C LYS A 14 23.34 6.28 30.80
N PRO A 15 23.61 6.77 29.58
CA PRO A 15 23.13 6.10 28.36
C PRO A 15 23.83 4.76 28.17
N TRP A 16 23.05 3.74 27.84
CA TRP A 16 23.53 2.42 27.43
C TRP A 16 24.37 2.53 26.15
N VAL A 17 25.60 2.00 26.19
CA VAL A 17 26.50 1.88 25.04
C VAL A 17 26.57 0.40 24.66
N SER A 18 26.15 0.05 23.45
CA SER A 18 26.28 -1.32 22.91
C SER A 18 27.76 -1.68 22.70
N PRO A 19 28.20 -2.91 23.01
CA PRO A 19 29.53 -3.36 22.64
C PRO A 19 29.64 -3.52 21.11
N ARG A 20 30.58 -2.81 20.48
CA ARG A 20 31.06 -3.11 19.13
C ARG A 20 31.86 -4.41 19.17
N PRO A 21 31.68 -5.33 18.19
CA PRO A 21 32.64 -6.41 17.99
C PRO A 21 33.93 -5.86 17.35
N ASP A 22 35.07 -6.26 17.91
CA ASP A 22 36.40 -5.92 17.41
C ASP A 22 36.70 -6.53 16.03
N PRO A 23 37.55 -5.89 15.21
CA PRO A 23 37.96 -6.40 13.91
C PRO A 23 39.04 -7.48 14.05
N VAL A 24 38.75 -8.71 13.60
CA VAL A 24 39.76 -9.74 13.40
C VAL A 24 40.57 -9.41 12.15
N ALA A 25 41.83 -9.02 12.35
CA ALA A 25 42.84 -8.90 11.31
C ALA A 25 43.71 -10.16 11.25
N GLY A 26 43.85 -10.71 10.04
CA GLY A 26 45.06 -11.39 9.59
C GLY A 26 45.06 -12.92 9.65
N THR A 27 45.03 -13.57 8.49
CA THR A 27 46.03 -14.57 8.09
C THR A 27 46.11 -14.61 6.56
N GLN A 28 47.34 -14.59 6.06
CA GLN A 28 47.77 -14.48 4.66
C GLN A 28 47.56 -15.78 3.86
N GLY A 29 47.42 -15.60 2.54
CA GLY A 29 47.55 -16.60 1.49
C GLY A 29 46.70 -16.16 0.29
N GLY A 30 47.18 -15.45 -0.72
CA GLY A 30 48.45 -15.59 -1.41
C GLY A 30 48.24 -16.43 -2.68
N LEU A 31 47.53 -15.92 -3.69
CA LEU A 31 47.79 -16.30 -5.08
C LEU A 31 47.42 -15.18 -6.05
N LYS A 32 48.41 -14.88 -6.88
CA LYS A 32 48.55 -13.79 -7.85
C LYS A 32 48.14 -14.33 -9.22
N VAL A 33 47.23 -13.69 -9.93
CA VAL A 33 47.20 -13.77 -11.40
C VAL A 33 46.80 -12.42 -12.00
N GLU A 34 47.41 -12.19 -13.15
CA GLU A 34 47.83 -10.94 -13.75
C GLU A 34 46.77 -10.26 -14.63
N ARG A 35 46.99 -8.96 -14.87
CA ARG A 35 46.32 -8.10 -15.85
C ARG A 35 46.26 -8.74 -17.25
N GLY A 36 45.17 -8.48 -17.98
CA GLY A 36 45.18 -8.70 -19.43
C GLY A 36 43.93 -8.26 -20.20
N ARG A 37 43.88 -6.97 -20.53
CA ARG A 37 43.34 -6.38 -21.79
C ARG A 37 41.86 -6.53 -22.18
N LEU A 38 41.19 -5.37 -22.18
CA LEU A 38 40.52 -4.71 -23.33
C LEU A 38 40.04 -5.59 -24.49
N SER A 39 38.72 -5.57 -24.72
CA SER A 39 38.11 -5.42 -26.06
C SER A 39 36.78 -4.67 -25.94
N LEU A 40 36.65 -3.61 -26.74
CA LEU A 40 35.48 -2.75 -26.91
C LEU A 40 34.42 -3.42 -27.82
N ALA A 41 33.16 -3.02 -27.61
CA ALA A 41 31.85 -3.24 -28.27
C ALA A 41 31.85 -3.29 -29.83
N PRO A 42 30.74 -3.58 -30.59
CA PRO A 42 29.33 -3.24 -30.27
C PRO A 42 28.13 -4.03 -30.91
N LEU A 43 26.93 -3.64 -30.46
CA LEU A 43 25.60 -3.61 -31.14
C LEU A 43 24.88 -4.90 -31.56
N GLY A 44 23.64 -5.06 -31.05
CA GLY A 44 22.62 -5.98 -31.59
C GLY A 44 21.36 -6.00 -30.73
N SER A 45 20.30 -5.37 -31.22
CA SER A 45 18.98 -5.17 -30.63
C SER A 45 18.08 -6.42 -30.68
N GLU A 46 16.90 -6.30 -30.06
CA GLU A 46 15.75 -7.25 -30.01
C GLU A 46 15.90 -8.39 -28.99
N GLY A 47 14.98 -8.61 -28.07
CA GLY A 47 13.60 -8.13 -27.96
C GLY A 47 12.77 -9.28 -27.41
N ARG A 48 12.56 -9.31 -26.10
CA ARG A 48 11.40 -9.95 -25.44
C ARG A 48 11.47 -9.68 -23.95
N ASP A 49 10.88 -8.56 -23.55
CA ASP A 49 10.29 -8.44 -22.22
C ASP A 49 9.14 -9.45 -22.16
N GLU A 50 9.43 -10.64 -21.63
CA GLU A 50 8.39 -11.57 -21.18
C GLU A 50 7.92 -11.06 -19.81
N THR A 51 7.07 -10.04 -19.82
CA THR A 51 6.29 -9.71 -18.63
C THR A 51 5.35 -10.88 -18.37
N PRO A 52 5.33 -11.47 -17.17
CA PRO A 52 4.32 -12.45 -16.83
C PRO A 52 2.99 -11.70 -16.73
N ASN A 53 2.21 -11.78 -17.81
CA ASN A 53 0.82 -11.36 -17.86
C ASN A 53 0.02 -12.32 -16.98
N GLY A 54 -0.05 -11.99 -15.70
CA GLY A 54 -0.71 -12.78 -14.66
C GLY A 54 -1.24 -11.84 -13.59
N SER A 55 -2.13 -10.95 -13.95
CA SER A 55 -2.96 -10.22 -12.99
C SER A 55 -4.35 -10.12 -13.58
N ASN A 56 -5.17 -11.10 -13.26
CA ASN A 56 -6.62 -11.03 -13.40
C ASN A 56 -7.12 -9.92 -12.47
N ALA A 57 -7.05 -8.67 -12.93
CA ALA A 57 -7.95 -7.63 -12.49
C ALA A 57 -9.33 -8.06 -13.02
N SER A 58 -10.02 -8.87 -12.24
CA SER A 58 -11.35 -9.35 -12.57
C SER A 58 -12.30 -8.15 -12.62
N ASP A 59 -12.62 -7.71 -13.84
CA ASP A 59 -13.83 -6.98 -14.23
C ASP A 59 -14.14 -5.61 -13.58
N ALA A 60 -13.21 -5.02 -12.82
CA ALA A 60 -13.26 -3.59 -12.57
C ALA A 60 -12.79 -2.87 -13.85
N SER A 61 -13.70 -2.20 -14.56
CA SER A 61 -13.49 -1.38 -15.75
C SER A 61 -12.56 -0.19 -15.48
N VAL A 62 -11.29 -0.47 -15.21
CA VAL A 62 -10.26 0.52 -14.91
C VAL A 62 -9.35 0.66 -16.14
N VAL A 63 -9.34 1.86 -16.73
CA VAL A 63 -8.57 2.12 -17.94
C VAL A 63 -7.14 2.54 -17.56
N VAL A 64 -6.15 1.81 -18.05
CA VAL A 64 -4.74 2.23 -17.92
C VAL A 64 -4.50 3.44 -18.84
N LYS A 65 -4.13 4.60 -18.28
CA LYS A 65 -3.70 5.77 -19.07
C LYS A 65 -2.20 6.03 -18.84
N ARG A 66 -1.47 6.14 -19.95
CA ARG A 66 -0.07 6.58 -19.93
C ARG A 66 -0.01 8.11 -19.89
N TYR A 67 0.50 8.66 -18.80
CA TYR A 67 0.85 10.07 -18.68
C TYR A 67 2.30 10.30 -19.08
N ARG A 68 2.63 11.56 -19.43
CA ARG A 68 3.97 11.97 -19.88
C ARG A 68 5.10 11.59 -18.90
N ARG A 69 4.79 11.36 -17.62
CA ARG A 69 5.77 11.05 -16.55
C ARG A 69 5.53 9.71 -15.83
N PHE A 70 4.38 9.07 -16.00
CA PHE A 70 4.04 7.81 -15.32
C PHE A 70 2.83 7.14 -15.99
N VAL A 71 2.66 5.84 -15.79
CA VAL A 71 1.42 5.14 -16.14
C VAL A 71 0.55 5.11 -14.89
N ALA A 72 -0.75 5.40 -15.04
CA ALA A 72 -1.69 5.27 -13.95
C ALA A 72 -3.05 4.78 -14.42
N TYR A 73 -3.70 4.07 -13.52
CA TYR A 73 -5.08 3.65 -13.70
C TYR A 73 -6.02 4.84 -13.56
N ARG A 74 -6.94 4.95 -14.51
CA ARG A 74 -8.02 5.93 -14.54
C ARG A 74 -9.38 5.26 -14.50
N VAL A 75 -10.24 5.83 -13.69
CA VAL A 75 -11.64 5.43 -13.58
C VAL A 75 -12.47 6.37 -14.46
N THR A 76 -13.34 5.81 -15.30
CA THR A 76 -14.09 6.57 -16.33
C THR A 76 -15.45 7.08 -15.86
N SER A 77 -16.10 6.34 -14.95
CA SER A 77 -17.43 6.64 -14.43
C SER A 77 -17.44 6.57 -12.90
N PHE A 78 -18.43 7.22 -12.28
CA PHE A 78 -18.70 7.03 -10.85
C PHE A 78 -19.10 5.58 -10.55
N ASP A 79 -19.84 4.91 -11.44
CA ASP A 79 -20.18 3.48 -11.30
C ASP A 79 -18.91 2.62 -11.20
N ASP A 80 -17.90 2.91 -12.03
CA ASP A 80 -16.62 2.21 -12.00
C ASP A 80 -15.87 2.47 -10.67
N VAL A 81 -15.99 3.66 -10.07
CA VAL A 81 -15.43 3.95 -8.73
C VAL A 81 -16.12 3.10 -7.68
N VAL A 82 -17.45 2.99 -7.73
CA VAL A 82 -18.20 2.15 -6.79
C VAL A 82 -17.80 0.69 -6.92
N ARG A 83 -17.62 0.17 -8.15
CA ARG A 83 -17.10 -1.18 -8.38
C ARG A 83 -15.70 -1.37 -7.79
N LEU A 84 -14.81 -0.41 -8.02
CA LEU A 84 -13.46 -0.42 -7.46
C LEU A 84 -13.46 -0.46 -5.93
N VAL A 85 -14.31 0.37 -5.31
CA VAL A 85 -14.47 0.40 -3.84
C VAL A 85 -15.08 -0.91 -3.33
N ALA A 86 -16.06 -1.47 -4.04
CA ALA A 86 -16.66 -2.76 -3.71
C ALA A 86 -15.61 -3.87 -3.70
N GLU A 87 -14.81 -3.95 -4.76
CA GLU A 87 -13.74 -4.94 -4.86
C GLU A 87 -12.67 -4.74 -3.77
N LEU A 88 -12.27 -3.49 -3.49
CA LEU A 88 -11.35 -3.16 -2.41
C LEU A 88 -11.87 -3.66 -1.05
N LEU A 89 -13.11 -3.31 -0.71
CA LEU A 89 -13.69 -3.70 0.57
C LEU A 89 -13.91 -5.21 0.66
N TYR A 90 -14.31 -5.85 -0.44
CA TYR A 90 -14.45 -7.31 -0.51
C TYR A 90 -13.12 -8.03 -0.28
N ARG A 91 -12.03 -7.57 -0.91
CA ARG A 91 -10.70 -8.14 -0.66
C ARG A 91 -10.22 -7.87 0.76
N VAL A 92 -10.47 -6.68 1.30
CA VAL A 92 -10.13 -6.34 2.69
C VAL A 92 -10.84 -7.26 3.69
N THR A 93 -12.11 -7.61 3.48
CA THR A 93 -12.83 -8.52 4.40
C THR A 93 -12.31 -9.94 4.38
N ARG A 94 -11.73 -10.38 3.27
CA ARG A 94 -11.18 -11.73 3.09
C ARG A 94 -9.72 -11.83 3.54
N ASP A 95 -8.92 -10.82 3.23
CA ASP A 95 -7.46 -10.88 3.40
C ASP A 95 -6.97 -10.27 4.71
N ASN A 96 -7.74 -9.35 5.32
CA ASN A 96 -7.31 -8.66 6.53
C ASN A 96 -7.56 -9.49 7.79
N ARG A 97 -6.49 -9.86 8.49
CA ARG A 97 -6.56 -10.61 9.76
C ARG A 97 -6.68 -9.72 11.01
N GLY A 98 -6.47 -8.41 10.88
CA GLY A 98 -6.50 -7.46 12.00
C GLY A 98 -7.88 -6.84 12.23
N SER A 99 -8.03 -6.12 13.35
CA SER A 99 -9.26 -5.37 13.66
C SER A 99 -9.42 -4.10 12.83
N VAL A 100 -8.32 -3.57 12.28
CA VAL A 100 -8.29 -2.35 11.48
C VAL A 100 -7.44 -2.59 10.24
N ALA A 101 -7.89 -2.10 9.08
CA ALA A 101 -7.14 -2.10 7.83
C ALA A 101 -6.87 -0.66 7.39
N TYR A 102 -5.62 -0.35 7.03
CA TYR A 102 -5.23 0.95 6.50
C TYR A 102 -5.13 0.89 4.98
N LEU A 103 -5.94 1.69 4.29
CA LEU A 103 -5.98 1.77 2.83
C LEU A 103 -5.36 3.08 2.36
N ASN A 104 -4.05 3.06 2.11
CA ASN A 104 -3.39 4.08 1.29
C ASN A 104 -3.35 3.65 -0.18
N GLY A 105 -3.05 4.57 -1.10
CA GLY A 105 -3.03 4.27 -2.55
C GLY A 105 -2.11 3.10 -2.92
N ARG A 106 -0.99 2.91 -2.22
CA ARG A 106 -0.10 1.75 -2.41
C ARG A 106 -0.77 0.44 -2.00
N ARG A 107 -1.46 0.42 -0.86
CA ARG A 107 -2.17 -0.77 -0.38
C ARG A 107 -3.35 -1.11 -1.26
N MET A 108 -4.11 -0.11 -1.70
CA MET A 108 -5.20 -0.28 -2.69
C MET A 108 -4.68 -0.91 -3.97
N ARG A 109 -3.57 -0.38 -4.52
CA ARG A 109 -2.90 -0.96 -5.70
C ARG A 109 -2.56 -2.44 -5.51
N MET A 110 -1.95 -2.79 -4.38
CA MET A 110 -1.57 -4.19 -4.10
C MET A 110 -2.78 -5.11 -3.93
N LEU A 111 -3.82 -4.65 -3.24
CA LEU A 111 -5.04 -5.45 -3.06
C LEU A 111 -5.72 -5.73 -4.40
N LEU A 112 -5.78 -4.72 -5.28
CA LEU A 112 -6.38 -4.84 -6.60
C LEU A 112 -5.48 -5.52 -7.65
N GLY A 113 -4.24 -5.89 -7.30
CA GLY A 113 -3.31 -6.51 -8.25
C GLY A 113 -2.90 -5.60 -9.41
N LEU A 114 -2.94 -4.28 -9.21
CA LEU A 114 -2.63 -3.29 -10.24
C LEU A 114 -1.11 -3.14 -10.43
N ASP A 115 -0.66 -3.11 -11.69
CA ASP A 115 0.76 -2.96 -12.05
C ASP A 115 1.25 -1.49 -11.92
N ALA A 116 0.33 -0.55 -12.11
CA ALA A 116 0.51 0.90 -12.01
C ALA A 116 -0.29 1.50 -10.83
N PRO A 117 0.10 2.68 -10.33
CA PRO A 117 -0.67 3.40 -9.32
C PRO A 117 -2.03 3.87 -9.86
N ILE A 118 -3.01 4.06 -8.96
CA ILE A 118 -4.26 4.77 -9.27
C ILE A 118 -3.94 6.26 -9.41
N HIS A 119 -4.52 6.93 -10.41
CA HIS A 119 -4.30 8.35 -10.61
C HIS A 119 -4.73 9.17 -9.37
N PRO A 120 -3.97 10.20 -8.94
CA PRO A 120 -4.27 10.92 -7.70
C PRO A 120 -5.67 11.55 -7.60
N ILE A 121 -6.22 12.00 -8.74
CA ILE A 121 -7.59 12.52 -8.81
C ILE A 121 -8.59 11.43 -8.45
N ASP A 122 -8.50 10.26 -9.07
CA ASP A 122 -9.46 9.17 -8.86
C ASP A 122 -9.28 8.56 -7.47
N LEU A 123 -8.03 8.51 -6.99
CA LEU A 123 -7.74 8.13 -5.61
C LEU A 123 -8.43 9.08 -4.61
N SER A 124 -8.52 10.38 -4.92
CA SER A 124 -9.27 11.33 -4.10
C SER A 124 -10.76 11.04 -4.08
N VAL A 125 -11.34 10.67 -5.24
CA VAL A 125 -12.76 10.26 -5.33
C VAL A 125 -13.00 8.97 -4.55
N VAL A 126 -12.09 7.99 -4.63
CA VAL A 126 -12.17 6.76 -3.83
C VAL A 126 -12.20 7.08 -2.33
N TYR A 127 -11.34 8.00 -1.87
CA TYR A 127 -11.37 8.43 -0.47
C TYR A 127 -12.66 9.14 -0.10
N GLU A 128 -13.20 9.97 -0.98
CA GLU A 128 -14.49 10.62 -0.76
C GLU A 128 -15.64 9.61 -0.64
N VAL A 129 -15.69 8.61 -1.51
CA VAL A 129 -16.68 7.52 -1.45
C VAL A 129 -16.54 6.74 -0.16
N LEU A 130 -15.33 6.36 0.24
CA LEU A 130 -15.09 5.68 1.53
C LEU A 130 -15.55 6.55 2.71
N SER A 131 -15.33 7.86 2.66
CA SER A 131 -15.82 8.78 3.69
C SER A 131 -17.34 8.84 3.75
N ARG A 132 -18.03 8.87 2.59
CA ARG A 132 -19.50 8.83 2.51
C ARG A 132 -20.09 7.52 3.04
N LEU A 133 -19.36 6.42 2.89
CA LEU A 133 -19.71 5.11 3.45
C LEU A 133 -19.47 5.01 4.97
N GLY A 134 -18.98 6.08 5.61
CA GLY A 134 -18.77 6.17 7.05
C GLY A 134 -17.38 5.76 7.52
N PHE A 135 -16.42 5.55 6.61
CA PHE A 135 -15.04 5.26 6.98
C PHE A 135 -14.25 6.54 7.25
N GLU A 136 -13.36 6.50 8.25
CA GLU A 136 -12.50 7.63 8.55
C GLU A 136 -11.38 7.74 7.49
N VAL A 137 -11.15 8.95 6.99
CA VAL A 137 -10.04 9.26 6.08
C VAL A 137 -9.14 10.30 6.73
N VAL A 138 -7.88 9.96 6.88
CA VAL A 138 -6.89 10.80 7.55
C VAL A 138 -5.74 11.18 6.63
N GLU A 139 -5.18 12.37 6.87
CA GLU A 139 -3.89 12.74 6.30
C GLU A 139 -2.74 12.17 7.13
N GLN A 140 -1.75 11.63 6.44
CA GLN A 140 -0.50 11.11 7.00
C GLN A 140 0.67 11.82 6.34
N SER A 141 1.85 11.73 6.95
CA SER A 141 3.09 12.33 6.44
C SER A 141 3.47 11.92 5.01
N ARG A 142 2.95 10.79 4.52
CA ARG A 142 3.20 10.24 3.18
C ARG A 142 1.96 10.21 2.28
N GLY A 143 0.90 10.95 2.63
CA GLY A 143 -0.33 11.05 1.85
C GLY A 143 -1.58 10.68 2.65
N LYS A 144 -2.69 10.40 1.97
CA LYS A 144 -3.98 10.05 2.61
C LYS A 144 -4.12 8.54 2.83
N ALA A 145 -4.89 8.17 3.84
CA ALA A 145 -5.31 6.79 4.05
C ALA A 145 -6.72 6.72 4.62
N ALA A 146 -7.49 5.72 4.19
CA ALA A 146 -8.74 5.36 4.83
C ALA A 146 -8.51 4.29 5.91
N ILE A 147 -9.20 4.42 7.03
CA ILE A 147 -9.15 3.49 8.16
C ILE A 147 -10.42 2.65 8.12
N ILE A 148 -10.25 1.35 7.84
CA ILE A 148 -11.35 0.40 7.77
C ILE A 148 -11.40 -0.38 9.07
N ASN A 149 -12.33 -0.02 9.96
CA ASN A 149 -12.61 -0.80 11.16
C ASN A 149 -13.37 -2.08 10.77
N MET A 150 -12.80 -3.25 11.04
CA MET A 150 -13.41 -4.54 10.70
C MET A 150 -14.69 -4.83 11.50
N GLY A 151 -14.94 -4.10 12.58
CA GLY A 151 -16.18 -4.13 13.35
C GLY A 151 -17.30 -3.22 12.81
N HIS A 152 -17.02 -2.41 11.78
CA HIS A 152 -17.99 -1.49 11.20
C HIS A 152 -19.20 -2.24 10.61
N PRO A 153 -20.46 -1.77 10.78
CA PRO A 153 -21.65 -2.49 10.32
C PRO A 153 -21.61 -2.84 8.84
N LEU A 154 -21.21 -1.90 7.99
CA LEU A 154 -21.05 -2.13 6.55
C LEU A 154 -20.04 -3.25 6.25
N ILE A 155 -18.95 -3.32 7.02
CA ILE A 155 -17.92 -4.35 6.82
C ILE A 155 -18.42 -5.74 7.22
N LYS A 156 -19.24 -5.82 8.27
CA LYS A 156 -19.92 -7.06 8.66
C LYS A 156 -20.90 -7.52 7.59
N GLU A 157 -21.66 -6.60 7.01
CA GLU A 157 -22.58 -6.86 5.89
C GLU A 157 -21.83 -7.38 4.67
N ILE A 158 -20.76 -6.70 4.25
CA ILE A 158 -19.89 -7.09 3.14
C ILE A 158 -19.22 -8.46 3.38
N ARG A 159 -18.86 -8.80 4.62
CA ARG A 159 -18.28 -10.11 4.95
C ARG A 159 -19.23 -11.27 4.66
N ASN A 160 -20.53 -11.03 4.77
CA ASN A 160 -21.57 -12.02 4.50
C ASN A 160 -21.96 -12.07 3.00
N ALA A 161 -21.47 -11.13 2.19
CA ALA A 161 -21.69 -11.15 0.75
C ALA A 161 -20.93 -12.33 0.09
N GLU A 162 -21.57 -12.96 -0.88
CA GLU A 162 -21.02 -14.12 -1.60
C GLU A 162 -20.00 -13.69 -2.66
N ASN A 163 -20.24 -12.56 -3.32
CA ASN A 163 -19.46 -12.08 -4.46
C ASN A 163 -19.39 -10.54 -4.47
N VAL A 164 -18.60 -9.99 -5.40
CA VAL A 164 -18.39 -8.54 -5.53
C VAL A 164 -19.66 -7.81 -5.99
N ASP A 165 -20.50 -8.43 -6.83
CA ASP A 165 -21.75 -7.83 -7.32
C ASP A 165 -22.74 -7.54 -6.18
N ASP A 166 -22.81 -8.43 -5.19
CA ASP A 166 -23.62 -8.21 -4.00
C ASP A 166 -23.07 -7.06 -3.16
N VAL A 167 -21.74 -6.92 -3.08
CA VAL A 167 -21.11 -5.76 -2.46
C VAL A 167 -21.46 -4.47 -3.20
N ILE A 168 -21.43 -4.47 -4.54
CA ILE A 168 -21.82 -3.31 -5.36
C ILE A 168 -23.25 -2.88 -5.03
N LYS A 169 -24.21 -3.82 -4.95
CA LYS A 169 -25.60 -3.53 -4.58
C LYS A 169 -25.72 -2.92 -3.19
N ILE A 170 -25.00 -3.47 -2.21
CA ILE A 170 -24.94 -2.93 -0.84
C ILE A 170 -24.43 -1.48 -0.88
N LEU A 171 -23.33 -1.22 -1.59
CA LEU A 171 -22.73 0.12 -1.65
C LEU A 171 -23.65 1.13 -2.33
N LYS A 172 -24.28 0.79 -3.46
CA LYS A 172 -25.23 1.66 -4.16
C LYS A 172 -26.40 2.08 -3.27
N THR A 173 -26.96 1.11 -2.56
CA THR A 173 -28.04 1.36 -1.59
C THR A 173 -27.62 2.35 -0.49
N ARG A 174 -26.37 2.26 0.00
CA ARG A 174 -25.83 3.18 1.02
C ARG A 174 -25.51 4.56 0.47
N LEU A 175 -25.15 4.66 -0.81
CA LEU A 175 -24.80 5.90 -1.48
C LEU A 175 -26.02 6.64 -2.05
N GLY A 176 -27.18 5.99 -2.12
CA GLY A 176 -28.41 6.55 -2.68
C GLY A 176 -28.45 6.50 -4.22
N GLU A 177 -27.78 5.51 -4.80
CA GLU A 177 -27.63 5.28 -6.25
C GLU A 177 -28.43 4.05 -6.71
#